data_AF-A0A3A8Q348-F1
#
_entry.id   AF-A0A3A8Q348-F1
#
_cell.length_a   1.000
_cell.length_b   1.000
_cell.length_c   1.000
_cell.angle_alpha   90.00
_cell.angle_beta   90.00
_cell.angle_gamma   90.00
#
_symmetry.space_group_name_H-M   'P 1'
#
loop_
_entity.id
_entity.type
_entity.pdbx_description
1 polymer ?
#
loop_
_entity_poly.entity_id
_entity_poly.type
_entity_poly.pdbx_seq_one_letter_code
_entity_poly.pdbx_strand_id
1 'polypeptide(L)'
;MSSPWFNVPFLYCRIRIVVAHSHQRHAFEGDPHYFMKHAAQVIITGSFRLQRHPSNLEVYFSDEKAVFQVQGGVKNVGGLVPPGLRHVMTSTRTFSEVSTPGSVVFAIDVERGHRARFATHGLETPFIRMKTHSVEEYVSSEISRTEQSDEESEFSLELSVGDWRVPETPGELRFDEKTDSSNRHLGCCNIYCPGPEFSGVLRLTPDMPAFRIVDDSAEQNPIPHCRIRVRGPDGREQEFVTDARGEVFIPRAGNEVYTLLEVLQDEMPLAGALPGDWTVESMPDLP
;
A
#
# COMPACT_ATOMS: atom_id res chain seq x y z
N MET A 1 -23.82 23.19 8.29
CA MET A 1 -23.18 22.24 7.36
C MET A 1 -23.42 20.85 7.93
N SER A 2 -24.00 19.91 7.18
CA SER A 2 -24.27 18.55 7.68
C SER A 2 -23.72 17.52 6.71
N SER A 3 -22.39 17.36 6.70
CA SER A 3 -21.79 16.19 6.07
C SER A 3 -21.74 15.05 7.08
N PRO A 4 -22.15 13.82 6.73
CA PRO A 4 -22.10 12.65 7.61
C PRO A 4 -20.70 12.41 8.18
N TRP A 5 -19.67 12.80 7.43
CA TRP A 5 -18.26 12.71 7.80
C TRP A 5 -17.90 13.44 9.09
N PHE A 6 -18.65 14.49 9.49
CA PHE A 6 -18.43 15.17 10.78
C PHE A 6 -18.85 14.32 11.99
N ASN A 7 -19.76 13.35 11.80
CA ASN A 7 -20.25 12.48 12.86
C ASN A 7 -19.45 11.19 13.00
N VAL A 8 -18.40 11.02 12.19
CA VAL A 8 -17.56 9.82 12.20
C VAL A 8 -16.39 10.05 13.14
N PRO A 9 -16.33 9.36 14.30
CA PRO A 9 -15.26 9.56 15.27
C PRO A 9 -13.95 8.85 14.87
N PHE A 10 -14.06 7.77 14.10
CA PHE A 10 -12.94 6.97 13.64
C PHE A 10 -13.20 6.44 12.24
N LEU A 11 -12.14 6.24 11.47
CA LEU A 11 -12.18 5.53 10.21
C LEU A 11 -11.20 4.37 10.27
N TYR A 12 -11.71 3.16 10.09
CA TYR A 12 -10.86 2.06 9.70
C TYR A 12 -10.47 2.23 8.24
N CYS A 13 -9.16 2.14 7.98
CA CYS A 13 -8.54 2.41 6.72
C CYS A 13 -7.75 1.18 6.28
N ARG A 14 -8.12 0.61 5.13
CA ARG A 14 -7.26 -0.35 4.42
C ARG A 14 -6.83 0.23 3.09
N ILE A 15 -5.53 0.19 2.85
CA ILE A 15 -4.93 0.66 1.60
C ILE A 15 -4.25 -0.47 0.85
N ARG A 16 -4.38 -0.43 -0.47
CA ARG A 16 -3.50 -1.13 -1.40
C ARG A 16 -3.15 -0.16 -2.51
N ILE A 17 -1.86 0.01 -2.74
CA ILE A 17 -1.32 0.99 -3.68
C ILE A 17 -0.26 0.29 -4.52
N VAL A 18 -0.45 0.35 -5.83
CA VAL A 18 0.51 -0.13 -6.80
C VAL A 18 1.15 1.09 -7.45
N VAL A 19 2.47 1.11 -7.40
CA VAL A 19 3.30 2.16 -7.98
C VAL A 19 4.19 1.54 -9.02
N ALA A 20 4.11 2.03 -10.25
CA ALA A 20 4.96 1.54 -11.33
C ALA A 20 5.41 2.70 -12.22
N HIS A 21 6.65 2.65 -12.70
CA HIS A 21 7.07 3.46 -13.85
C HIS A 21 8.35 2.91 -14.47
N SER A 22 8.59 3.33 -15.71
CA SER A 22 9.86 3.11 -16.39
C SER A 22 10.23 4.35 -17.18
N HIS A 23 11.53 4.68 -17.16
CA HIS A 23 12.08 5.82 -17.86
C HIS A 23 13.42 5.47 -18.48
N GLN A 24 13.66 5.98 -19.69
CA GLN A 24 14.95 5.90 -20.35
C GLN A 24 15.29 7.29 -20.89
N ARG A 25 16.55 7.70 -20.69
CA ARG A 25 17.10 8.92 -21.27
C ARG A 25 18.54 8.75 -21.72
N HIS A 26 18.94 9.61 -22.65
CA HIS A 26 20.35 9.87 -22.94
C HIS A 26 20.78 11.06 -22.09
N ALA A 27 21.96 11.01 -21.46
CA ALA A 27 22.36 12.08 -20.52
C ALA A 27 22.82 13.35 -21.21
N PHE A 28 23.19 13.27 -22.48
CA PHE A 28 23.55 14.42 -23.30
C PHE A 28 22.72 14.41 -24.58
N GLU A 29 22.16 15.57 -24.90
CA GLU A 29 21.38 15.77 -26.12
C GLU A 29 22.31 15.56 -27.33
N GLY A 30 22.00 14.55 -28.16
CA GLY A 30 22.79 14.19 -29.33
C GLY A 30 23.91 13.16 -29.11
N ASP A 31 24.16 12.68 -27.89
CA ASP A 31 25.10 11.59 -27.64
C ASP A 31 24.36 10.26 -27.38
N PRO A 32 24.29 9.34 -28.36
CA PRO A 32 23.63 8.05 -28.19
C PRO A 32 24.43 7.09 -27.28
N HIS A 33 25.69 7.40 -26.99
CA HIS A 33 26.59 6.48 -26.29
C HIS A 33 26.39 6.50 -24.78
N TYR A 34 25.90 7.59 -24.20
CA TYR A 34 25.56 7.64 -22.78
C TYR A 34 24.06 7.48 -22.56
N PHE A 35 23.66 6.50 -21.75
CA PHE A 35 22.26 6.26 -21.42
C PHE A 35 22.03 5.96 -19.95
N MET A 36 20.82 6.25 -19.49
CA MET A 36 20.31 5.80 -18.20
C MET A 36 18.89 5.26 -18.36
N LYS A 37 18.64 4.11 -17.74
CA LYS A 37 17.33 3.47 -17.62
C LYS A 37 17.00 3.30 -16.15
N HIS A 38 15.76 3.57 -15.81
CA HIS A 38 15.20 3.40 -14.48
C HIS A 38 13.86 2.68 -14.62
N ALA A 39 13.62 1.69 -13.78
CA ALA A 39 12.33 1.05 -13.65
C ALA A 39 12.08 0.73 -12.18
N ALA A 40 10.88 1.01 -11.71
CA ALA A 40 10.46 0.67 -10.36
C ALA A 40 9.05 0.09 -10.38
N GLN A 41 8.83 -0.95 -9.58
CA GLN A 41 7.52 -1.49 -9.28
C GLN A 41 7.43 -1.75 -7.77
N VAL A 42 6.46 -1.13 -7.12
CA VAL A 42 6.29 -1.13 -5.68
C VAL A 42 4.82 -1.37 -5.35
N ILE A 43 4.57 -2.24 -4.38
CA ILE A 43 3.25 -2.52 -3.84
C ILE A 43 3.30 -2.17 -2.36
N ILE A 44 2.37 -1.31 -1.93
CA ILE A 44 2.23 -0.83 -0.56
C ILE A 44 0.85 -1.26 -0.06
N THR A 45 0.82 -1.96 1.06
CA THR A 45 -0.41 -2.37 1.74
C THR A 45 -0.36 -1.91 3.19
N GLY A 46 -1.51 -1.56 3.75
CA GLY A 46 -1.60 -1.14 5.14
C GLY A 46 -3.03 -1.19 5.66
N SER A 47 -3.15 -1.44 6.96
CA SER A 47 -4.42 -1.47 7.69
C SER A 47 -4.21 -0.69 9.00
N PHE A 48 -4.95 0.40 9.20
CA PHE A 48 -4.80 1.26 10.37
C PHE A 48 -6.09 2.02 10.69
N ARG A 49 -6.16 2.63 11.88
CA ARG A 49 -7.33 3.37 12.36
C ARG A 49 -7.00 4.85 12.44
N LEU A 50 -7.72 5.65 11.67
CA LEU A 50 -7.61 7.08 11.71
C LEU A 50 -8.58 7.66 12.76
N GLN A 51 -8.08 8.53 13.63
CA GLN A 51 -8.87 9.21 14.65
C GLN A 51 -9.26 10.60 14.18
N ARG A 52 -10.53 10.97 14.36
CA ARG A 52 -11.03 12.31 14.04
C ARG A 52 -10.40 13.34 14.97
N HIS A 53 -9.82 14.39 14.40
CA HIS A 53 -9.43 15.56 15.18
C HIS A 53 -10.55 16.60 15.22
N PRO A 54 -10.68 17.39 16.29
CA PRO A 54 -11.62 18.50 16.30
C PRO A 54 -11.15 19.59 15.31
N SER A 55 -11.84 19.71 14.18
CA SER A 55 -11.67 20.81 13.22
C SER A 55 -13.03 21.20 12.64
N ASN A 56 -13.29 22.51 12.58
CA ASN A 56 -14.53 23.06 12.06
C ASN A 56 -14.46 23.42 10.57
N LEU A 57 -13.27 23.41 9.98
CA LEU A 57 -13.03 23.84 8.59
C LEU A 57 -12.94 22.66 7.62
N GLU A 58 -12.39 21.53 8.07
CA GLU A 58 -12.25 20.31 7.28
C GLU A 58 -12.55 19.08 8.16
N VAL A 59 -13.03 18.01 7.53
CA VAL A 59 -13.04 16.70 8.18
C VAL A 59 -11.63 16.14 8.09
N TYR A 60 -11.01 15.83 9.21
CA TYR A 60 -9.59 15.53 9.35
C TYR A 60 -9.43 14.37 10.30
N PHE A 61 -8.75 13.33 9.84
CA PHE A 61 -8.39 12.17 10.62
C PHE A 61 -6.88 11.93 10.52
N SER A 62 -6.28 11.39 11.58
CA SER A 62 -4.90 10.96 11.52
C SER A 62 -4.61 9.72 12.36
N ASP A 63 -3.50 9.07 12.04
CA ASP A 63 -2.79 8.08 12.84
C ASP A 63 -1.32 8.49 12.86
N GLU A 64 -0.62 8.32 13.98
CA GLU A 64 0.81 8.66 14.13
C GLU A 64 1.72 7.42 14.10
N LYS A 65 1.12 6.22 14.09
CA LYS A 65 1.83 4.94 14.22
C LYS A 65 1.42 3.96 13.13
N ALA A 66 0.98 4.46 11.98
CA ALA A 66 0.61 3.62 10.86
C ALA A 66 1.84 2.88 10.32
N VAL A 67 1.65 1.62 9.97
CA VAL A 67 2.69 0.73 9.44
C VAL A 67 2.22 0.17 8.11
N PHE A 68 3.15 0.02 7.17
CA PHE A 68 2.88 -0.49 5.84
C PHE A 68 3.71 -1.75 5.56
N GLN A 69 3.12 -2.74 4.92
CA GLN A 69 3.88 -3.78 4.25
C GLN A 69 4.21 -3.29 2.84
N VAL A 70 5.49 -3.36 2.49
CA VAL A 70 5.97 -2.82 1.23
C VAL A 70 6.89 -3.82 0.56
N GLN A 71 6.54 -4.15 -0.69
CA GLN A 71 7.28 -5.08 -1.51
C GLN A 71 7.51 -4.51 -2.90
N GLY A 72 8.67 -4.80 -3.49
CA GLY A 72 8.96 -4.29 -4.81
C GLY A 72 10.41 -4.42 -5.22
N GLY A 73 10.69 -3.80 -6.36
CA GLY A 73 12.03 -3.74 -6.89
C GLY A 73 12.27 -2.50 -7.72
N VAL A 74 13.54 -2.09 -7.74
CA VAL A 74 14.06 -0.98 -8.55
C VAL A 74 15.22 -1.50 -9.37
N LYS A 75 15.22 -1.21 -10.67
CA LYS A 75 16.32 -1.53 -11.57
C LYS A 75 16.83 -0.24 -12.21
N ASN A 76 18.10 0.04 -11.97
CA ASN A 76 18.84 1.12 -12.60
C ASN A 76 19.87 0.53 -13.56
N VAL A 77 19.96 1.07 -14.77
CA VAL A 77 21.02 0.74 -15.71
C VAL A 77 21.59 2.03 -16.25
N GLY A 78 22.86 2.31 -15.99
CA GLY A 78 23.62 3.39 -16.61
C GLY A 78 24.70 2.81 -17.50
N GLY A 79 25.04 3.49 -18.59
CA GLY A 79 26.15 3.03 -19.41
C GLY A 79 26.68 4.05 -20.38
N LEU A 80 27.95 3.87 -20.73
CA LEU A 80 28.71 4.57 -21.75
C LEU A 80 29.21 3.53 -22.77
N VAL A 81 28.72 3.59 -24.00
CA VAL A 81 28.98 2.60 -25.06
C VAL A 81 29.42 3.24 -26.38
N PRO A 82 30.55 3.97 -26.42
CA PRO A 82 31.17 4.43 -27.66
C PRO A 82 31.91 3.29 -28.39
N PRO A 83 32.34 3.49 -29.65
CA PRO A 83 33.12 2.48 -30.35
C PRO A 83 34.39 2.09 -29.59
N GLY A 84 34.60 0.79 -29.36
CA GLY A 84 35.80 0.26 -28.69
C GLY A 84 35.79 0.31 -27.15
N LEU A 85 34.76 0.87 -26.53
CA LEU A 85 34.59 0.90 -25.08
C LEU A 85 33.12 0.63 -24.71
N ARG A 86 32.89 -0.28 -23.78
CA ARG A 86 31.60 -0.54 -23.17
C ARG A 86 31.78 -0.51 -21.66
N HIS A 87 31.15 0.46 -21.02
CA HIS A 87 31.03 0.53 -19.57
C HIS A 87 29.54 0.54 -19.21
N VAL A 88 29.07 -0.45 -18.47
CA VAL A 88 27.67 -0.58 -18.08
C VAL A 88 27.60 -0.91 -16.58
N MET A 89 26.85 -0.11 -15.84
CA MET A 89 26.52 -0.35 -14.44
C MET A 89 25.05 -0.72 -14.33
N THR A 90 24.76 -1.89 -13.78
CA THR A 90 23.41 -2.34 -13.46
C THR A 90 23.27 -2.45 -11.95
N SER A 91 22.29 -1.76 -11.37
CA SER A 91 21.93 -1.88 -9.96
C SER A 91 20.51 -2.40 -9.86
N THR A 92 20.34 -3.54 -9.20
CA THR A 92 19.03 -4.14 -8.91
C THR A 92 18.81 -4.09 -7.42
N ARG A 93 17.67 -3.57 -7.01
CA ARG A 93 17.29 -3.47 -5.60
C ARG A 93 15.97 -4.15 -5.39
N THR A 94 15.86 -4.95 -4.33
CA THR A 94 14.62 -5.68 -3.98
C THR A 94 14.35 -5.55 -2.50
N PHE A 95 13.07 -5.48 -2.15
CA PHE A 95 12.62 -5.36 -0.76
C PHE A 95 11.25 -6.00 -0.60
N SER A 96 11.02 -6.53 0.60
CA SER A 96 9.75 -7.09 1.05
C SER A 96 9.77 -7.06 2.57
N GLU A 97 9.39 -5.93 3.13
CA GLU A 97 9.60 -5.61 4.54
C GLU A 97 8.42 -4.78 5.06
N VAL A 98 8.36 -4.66 6.38
CA VAL A 98 7.42 -3.79 7.08
C VAL A 98 8.09 -2.44 7.34
N SER A 99 7.40 -1.35 7.04
CA SER A 99 7.92 0.01 7.26
C SER A 99 8.10 0.31 8.75
N THR A 100 8.95 1.29 9.05
CA THR A 100 8.87 1.95 10.37
C THR A 100 7.48 2.59 10.55
N PRO A 101 6.98 2.70 11.80
CA PRO A 101 5.76 3.45 12.08
C PRO A 101 5.90 4.91 11.62
N GLY A 102 4.84 5.48 11.04
CA GLY A 102 4.80 6.87 10.59
C GLY A 102 3.39 7.47 10.65
N SER A 103 3.30 8.79 10.44
CA SER A 103 2.00 9.47 10.49
C SER A 103 1.28 9.44 9.15
N VAL A 104 -0.02 9.18 9.21
CA VAL A 104 -0.96 9.22 8.09
C VAL A 104 -2.06 10.21 8.41
N VAL A 105 -2.41 11.00 7.41
CA VAL A 105 -3.50 11.98 7.48
C VAL A 105 -4.46 11.73 6.34
N PHE A 106 -5.75 11.79 6.67
CA PHE A 106 -6.83 11.85 5.71
C PHE A 106 -7.71 13.05 6.02
N ALA A 107 -7.86 13.96 5.07
CA ALA A 107 -8.74 15.11 5.24
C ALA A 107 -9.71 15.26 4.07
N ILE A 108 -10.91 15.75 4.33
CA ILE A 108 -11.98 16.01 3.39
C ILE A 108 -12.41 17.46 3.52
N ASP A 109 -12.23 18.20 2.44
CA ASP A 109 -12.83 19.50 2.18
C ASP A 109 -14.24 19.30 1.62
N VAL A 110 -15.22 19.41 2.53
CA VAL A 110 -16.64 19.27 2.22
C VAL A 110 -17.14 20.45 1.38
N GLU A 111 -16.58 21.65 1.57
CA GLU A 111 -16.99 22.87 0.87
C GLU A 111 -16.55 22.86 -0.60
N ARG A 112 -15.41 22.24 -0.90
CA ARG A 112 -14.92 22.02 -2.27
C ARG A 112 -15.46 20.76 -2.92
N GLY A 113 -16.70 20.39 -2.61
CA GLY A 113 -17.39 19.27 -3.25
C GLY A 113 -16.88 17.90 -2.79
N HIS A 114 -16.56 17.77 -1.50
CA HIS A 114 -16.00 16.56 -0.89
C HIS A 114 -14.68 16.17 -1.54
N ARG A 115 -13.74 17.11 -1.63
CA ARG A 115 -12.37 16.80 -2.07
C ARG A 115 -11.55 16.29 -0.91
N ALA A 116 -10.87 15.17 -1.07
CA ALA A 116 -10.06 14.57 -0.04
C ALA A 116 -8.57 14.60 -0.39
N ARG A 117 -7.77 14.62 0.67
CA ARG A 117 -6.33 14.44 0.65
C ARG A 117 -5.95 13.30 1.58
N PHE A 118 -5.09 12.41 1.12
CA PHE A 118 -4.44 11.38 1.90
C PHE A 118 -2.93 11.61 1.82
N ALA A 119 -2.26 11.66 2.95
CA ALA A 119 -0.83 11.89 2.96
C ALA A 119 -0.15 11.13 4.09
N THR A 120 1.04 10.61 3.82
CA THR A 120 1.98 10.17 4.83
C THR A 120 2.85 11.37 5.20
N HIS A 121 2.83 11.83 6.46
CA HIS A 121 3.61 12.99 6.94
C HIS A 121 4.52 12.57 8.12
N GLY A 122 5.60 13.33 8.38
CA GLY A 122 6.40 13.19 9.61
C GLY A 122 7.89 13.52 9.44
N LEU A 123 8.58 13.81 10.55
CA LEU A 123 10.04 13.95 10.62
C LEU A 123 10.77 12.62 10.37
N GLU A 124 10.06 11.51 10.50
CA GLU A 124 10.50 10.14 10.27
C GLU A 124 9.62 9.54 9.17
N THR A 125 9.89 9.87 7.91
CA THR A 125 9.24 9.20 6.76
C THR A 125 9.43 7.69 6.87
N PRO A 126 8.42 6.85 6.56
CA PRO A 126 8.56 5.41 6.71
C PRO A 126 9.75 4.90 5.87
N PHE A 127 10.68 4.24 6.55
CA PHE A 127 11.87 3.66 5.93
C PHE A 127 11.73 2.16 5.80
N ILE A 128 12.29 1.64 4.71
CA ILE A 128 12.29 0.22 4.38
C ILE A 128 13.73 -0.16 4.02
N ARG A 129 14.23 -1.25 4.63
CA ARG A 129 15.54 -1.78 4.27
C ARG A 129 15.49 -2.42 2.89
N MET A 130 16.44 -2.05 2.05
CA MET A 130 16.59 -2.57 0.69
C MET A 130 17.93 -3.24 0.52
N LYS A 131 17.90 -4.44 -0.07
CA LYS A 131 19.10 -5.12 -0.53
C LYS A 131 19.38 -4.67 -1.96
N THR A 132 20.56 -4.11 -2.18
CA THR A 132 21.04 -3.64 -3.47
C THR A 132 22.14 -4.57 -3.97
N HIS A 133 21.95 -5.14 -5.15
CA HIS A 133 22.97 -5.88 -5.89
C HIS A 133 23.40 -5.05 -7.11
N SER A 134 24.69 -4.77 -7.22
CA SER A 134 25.25 -3.99 -8.32
C SER A 134 26.27 -4.80 -9.10
N VAL A 135 26.19 -4.70 -10.42
CA VAL A 135 27.11 -5.31 -11.38
C VAL A 135 27.65 -4.22 -12.28
N GLU A 136 28.97 -4.06 -12.31
CA GLU A 136 29.67 -3.12 -13.17
C GLU A 136 30.51 -3.89 -14.20
N GLU A 137 30.21 -3.68 -15.47
CA GLU A 137 30.90 -4.29 -16.60
C GLU A 137 31.73 -3.24 -17.33
N TYR A 138 33.04 -3.47 -17.46
CA TYR A 138 33.96 -2.65 -18.23
C TYR A 138 34.67 -3.49 -19.27
N VAL A 139 34.49 -3.16 -20.55
CA VAL A 139 35.07 -3.86 -21.69
C VAL A 139 35.69 -2.84 -22.64
N SER A 140 36.96 -3.03 -22.95
CA SER A 140 37.75 -2.23 -23.91
C SER A 140 38.69 -3.14 -24.70
N SER A 141 39.48 -2.58 -25.62
CA SER A 141 40.50 -3.34 -26.36
C SER A 141 41.58 -3.95 -25.46
N GLU A 142 41.81 -3.39 -24.27
CA GLU A 142 42.92 -3.78 -23.39
C GLU A 142 42.44 -4.48 -22.11
N ILE A 143 41.22 -4.18 -21.66
CA ILE A 143 40.70 -4.59 -20.36
C ILE A 143 39.28 -5.12 -20.53
N SER A 144 39.02 -6.32 -19.98
CA SER A 144 37.69 -6.85 -19.72
C SER A 144 37.58 -7.17 -18.24
N ARG A 145 36.73 -6.44 -17.51
CA ARG A 145 36.53 -6.57 -16.07
C ARG A 145 35.05 -6.54 -15.74
N THR A 146 34.66 -7.37 -14.78
CA THR A 146 33.33 -7.33 -14.16
C THR A 146 33.51 -7.23 -12.65
N GLU A 147 32.84 -6.29 -12.03
CA GLU A 147 32.82 -6.08 -10.58
C GLU A 147 31.40 -6.28 -10.07
N GLN A 148 31.29 -6.84 -8.86
CA GLN A 148 30.01 -7.09 -8.21
C GLN A 148 30.09 -6.59 -6.78
N SER A 149 29.02 -5.96 -6.31
CA SER A 149 28.89 -5.53 -4.92
C SER A 149 27.46 -5.72 -4.42
N ASP A 150 27.35 -6.02 -3.13
CA ASP A 150 26.09 -6.07 -2.40
C ASP A 150 26.13 -5.03 -1.29
N GLU A 151 25.06 -4.23 -1.20
CA GLU A 151 24.93 -3.14 -0.23
C GLU A 151 23.53 -3.14 0.37
N GLU A 152 23.42 -2.78 1.65
CA GLU A 152 22.15 -2.44 2.27
C GLU A 152 21.91 -0.93 2.18
N SER A 153 20.69 -0.56 1.83
CA SER A 153 20.29 0.84 1.67
C SER A 153 18.89 1.04 2.25
N GLU A 154 18.52 2.29 2.50
CA GLU A 154 17.17 2.64 2.96
C GLU A 154 16.35 3.21 1.82
N PHE A 155 15.06 2.92 1.83
CA PHE A 155 14.08 3.51 0.94
C PHE A 155 13.00 4.20 1.73
N SER A 156 12.85 5.48 1.43
CA SER A 156 11.78 6.31 1.93
C SER A 156 10.58 6.22 1.02
N LEU A 157 9.42 6.13 1.66
CA LEU A 157 8.13 6.23 1.02
C LEU A 157 7.45 7.51 1.47
N GLU A 158 7.24 8.45 0.54
CA GLU A 158 6.37 9.59 0.76
C GLU A 158 5.22 9.52 -0.25
N LEU A 159 4.02 9.32 0.27
CA LEU A 159 2.81 9.26 -0.54
C LEU A 159 1.93 10.44 -0.17
N SER A 160 1.69 11.29 -1.16
CA SER A 160 0.65 12.31 -1.08
C SER A 160 -0.28 12.21 -2.27
N VAL A 161 -1.55 12.22 -1.92
CA VAL A 161 -2.69 11.95 -2.76
C VAL A 161 -3.65 13.10 -2.45
N GLY A 162 -3.99 13.91 -3.46
CA GLY A 162 -4.69 15.17 -3.24
C GLY A 162 -5.88 15.35 -4.18
N ASP A 163 -6.82 16.19 -3.77
CA ASP A 163 -7.87 16.75 -4.62
C ASP A 163 -8.87 15.76 -5.23
N TRP A 164 -9.11 14.63 -4.59
CA TRP A 164 -10.02 13.58 -5.07
C TRP A 164 -11.44 13.72 -4.56
N ARG A 165 -12.43 13.47 -5.40
CA ARG A 165 -13.82 13.46 -4.96
C ARG A 165 -14.13 12.20 -4.15
N VAL A 166 -14.59 12.35 -2.91
CA VAL A 166 -15.07 11.25 -2.08
C VAL A 166 -16.60 11.22 -2.02
N PRO A 167 -17.21 10.04 -1.80
CA PRO A 167 -18.65 9.92 -1.59
C PRO A 167 -19.09 10.70 -0.34
N GLU A 168 -20.38 11.00 -0.30
CA GLU A 168 -20.99 11.73 0.83
C GLU A 168 -20.95 10.94 2.15
N THR A 169 -20.76 9.63 2.08
CA THR A 169 -20.65 8.71 3.22
C THR A 169 -19.37 7.89 3.16
N PRO A 170 -18.84 7.42 4.30
CA PRO A 170 -17.75 6.44 4.32
C PRO A 170 -18.05 5.23 3.44
N GLY A 171 -17.03 4.77 2.72
CA GLY A 171 -17.11 3.65 1.80
C GLY A 171 -15.78 3.37 1.12
N GLU A 172 -15.83 2.52 0.10
CA GLU A 172 -14.66 2.24 -0.73
C GLU A 172 -14.35 3.42 -1.65
N LEU A 173 -13.09 3.84 -1.63
CA LEU A 173 -12.52 4.81 -2.55
C LEU A 173 -11.55 4.08 -3.47
N ARG A 174 -11.75 4.22 -4.78
CA ARG A 174 -10.76 3.78 -5.78
C ARG A 174 -10.11 5.01 -6.37
N PHE A 175 -8.80 4.95 -6.53
CA PHE A 175 -8.08 5.97 -7.24
C PHE A 175 -7.27 5.35 -8.36
N ASP A 176 -7.33 6.02 -9.49
CA ASP A 176 -6.47 5.77 -10.63
C ASP A 176 -5.83 7.09 -11.07
N GLU A 177 -4.82 6.95 -11.91
CA GLU A 177 -3.93 8.02 -12.31
C GLU A 177 -4.62 9.23 -12.97
N LYS A 178 -5.87 9.07 -13.43
CA LYS A 178 -6.62 10.10 -14.17
C LYS A 178 -7.25 11.16 -13.27
N THR A 179 -7.07 11.06 -11.96
CA THR A 179 -7.69 11.96 -10.98
C THR A 179 -6.64 12.87 -10.33
N ASP A 180 -6.39 13.98 -11.04
CA ASP A 180 -5.80 15.28 -10.68
C ASP A 180 -4.82 15.45 -9.49
N SER A 181 -3.73 16.17 -9.78
CA SER A 181 -2.72 16.79 -8.90
C SER A 181 -2.23 15.96 -7.71
N SER A 182 -1.26 15.10 -7.99
CA SER A 182 -0.52 14.34 -7.00
C SER A 182 0.93 14.82 -6.95
N ASN A 183 1.41 15.27 -5.80
CA ASN A 183 2.83 15.49 -5.58
C ASN A 183 3.44 14.14 -5.18
N ARG A 184 4.07 13.47 -6.15
CA ARG A 184 4.48 12.06 -6.03
C ARG A 184 6.00 11.96 -6.01
N HIS A 185 6.56 11.43 -4.92
CA HIS A 185 7.99 11.15 -4.84
C HIS A 185 8.23 9.73 -4.33
N LEU A 186 8.81 8.88 -5.17
CA LEU A 186 9.51 7.69 -4.69
C LEU A 186 10.96 8.10 -4.44
N GLY A 187 11.53 7.75 -3.29
CA GLY A 187 12.92 8.10 -2.95
C GLY A 187 13.97 7.58 -3.95
N CYS A 188 13.60 6.63 -4.83
CA CYS A 188 14.46 6.14 -5.91
C CYS A 188 14.38 6.95 -7.23
N CYS A 189 13.43 7.88 -7.36
CA CYS A 189 13.24 8.71 -8.55
C CYS A 189 14.04 10.01 -8.47
N ASN A 190 14.64 10.44 -9.58
CA ASN A 190 15.23 11.78 -9.69
C ASN A 190 14.22 12.77 -10.31
N ILE A 191 14.57 14.06 -10.30
CA ILE A 191 13.72 15.15 -10.83
C ILE A 191 13.39 15.04 -12.34
N TYR A 192 14.06 14.13 -13.05
CA TYR A 192 13.88 13.92 -14.50
C TYR A 192 13.09 12.64 -14.80
N CYS A 193 12.76 11.83 -13.81
CA CYS A 193 11.86 10.70 -13.99
C CYS A 193 10.43 11.24 -14.13
N PRO A 194 9.64 10.77 -15.12
CA PRO A 194 8.21 11.01 -15.10
C PRO A 194 7.66 10.53 -13.76
N GLY A 195 6.67 11.25 -13.22
CA GLY A 195 6.05 10.88 -11.96
C GLY A 195 5.54 9.43 -12.00
N PRO A 196 5.60 8.68 -10.89
CA PRO A 196 5.16 7.29 -10.90
C PRO A 196 3.65 7.20 -11.16
N GLU A 197 3.20 6.13 -11.80
CA GLU A 197 1.77 5.82 -11.91
C GLU A 197 1.31 5.23 -10.57
N PHE A 198 0.26 5.81 -9.98
CA PHE A 198 -0.35 5.29 -8.74
C PHE A 198 -1.77 4.83 -9.04
N SER A 199 -2.07 3.62 -8.61
CA SER A 199 -3.43 3.12 -8.54
C SER A 199 -3.65 2.43 -7.22
N GLY A 200 -4.88 2.46 -6.72
CA GLY A 200 -5.15 1.82 -5.47
C GLY A 200 -6.59 1.92 -5.00
N VAL A 201 -6.80 1.29 -3.85
CA VAL A 201 -8.07 1.27 -3.14
C VAL A 201 -7.81 1.70 -1.71
N LEU A 202 -8.59 2.67 -1.25
CA LEU A 202 -8.67 3.14 0.12
C LEU A 202 -10.08 2.80 0.62
N ARG A 203 -10.20 1.77 1.47
CA ARG A 203 -11.49 1.42 2.07
C ARG A 203 -11.64 2.16 3.39
N LEU A 204 -12.67 2.99 3.49
CA LEU A 204 -12.99 3.77 4.69
C LEU A 204 -14.29 3.26 5.30
N THR A 205 -14.21 2.62 6.46
CA THR A 205 -15.39 2.18 7.20
C THR A 205 -15.43 2.87 8.57
N PRO A 206 -16.62 3.25 9.06
CA PRO A 206 -16.75 3.84 10.40
C PRO A 206 -16.45 2.81 11.50
N ASP A 207 -16.67 1.53 11.21
CA ASP A 207 -16.42 0.41 12.12
C ASP A 207 -15.20 -0.41 11.67
N MET A 208 -14.54 -1.06 12.63
CA MET A 208 -13.48 -2.03 12.36
C MET A 208 -14.11 -3.39 12.03
N PRO A 209 -13.69 -4.08 10.95
CA PRO A 209 -14.16 -5.43 10.67
C PRO A 209 -13.77 -6.35 11.83
N ALA A 210 -14.67 -7.26 12.21
CA ALA A 210 -14.41 -8.25 13.25
C ALA A 210 -13.46 -9.34 12.75
N PHE A 211 -13.59 -9.72 11.47
CA PHE A 211 -12.74 -10.69 10.79
C PHE A 211 -12.51 -10.27 9.35
N ARG A 212 -11.35 -10.66 8.80
CA ARG A 212 -11.07 -10.64 7.37
C ARG A 212 -10.55 -12.02 6.97
N ILE A 213 -11.19 -12.63 5.98
CA ILE A 213 -10.83 -13.94 5.43
C ILE A 213 -10.10 -13.70 4.11
N VAL A 214 -8.88 -14.20 4.04
CA VAL A 214 -7.98 -14.09 2.89
C VAL A 214 -7.39 -15.45 2.55
N ASP A 215 -6.91 -15.59 1.31
CA ASP A 215 -6.05 -16.70 0.94
C ASP A 215 -4.65 -16.57 1.57
N ASP A 216 -3.86 -17.62 1.45
CA ASP A 216 -2.48 -17.74 1.94
C ASP A 216 -1.45 -17.18 0.95
N SER A 217 -1.88 -16.50 -0.12
CA SER A 217 -0.97 -15.85 -1.06
C SER A 217 -0.22 -14.70 -0.39
N ALA A 218 0.92 -14.32 -0.96
CA ALA A 218 1.66 -13.14 -0.51
C ALA A 218 0.80 -11.87 -0.62
N GLU A 219 -0.13 -11.83 -1.57
CA GLU A 219 -1.07 -10.73 -1.78
C GLU A 219 -2.27 -10.77 -0.82
N GLN A 220 -2.50 -11.88 -0.12
CA GLN A 220 -3.64 -12.11 0.78
C GLN A 220 -4.96 -11.70 0.12
N ASN A 221 -5.30 -12.35 -0.98
CA ASN A 221 -6.50 -12.02 -1.74
C ASN A 221 -7.73 -12.30 -0.89
N PRO A 222 -8.70 -11.37 -0.82
CA PRO A 222 -9.91 -11.57 -0.04
C PRO A 222 -10.74 -12.73 -0.58
N ILE A 223 -11.30 -13.55 0.32
CA ILE A 223 -12.23 -14.61 -0.06
C ILE A 223 -13.66 -14.13 0.25
N PRO A 224 -14.42 -13.71 -0.77
CA PRO A 224 -15.76 -13.17 -0.57
C PRO A 224 -16.79 -14.29 -0.37
N HIS A 225 -17.94 -13.93 0.19
CA HIS A 225 -19.11 -14.81 0.35
C HIS A 225 -18.89 -16.09 1.17
N CYS A 226 -17.75 -16.25 1.85
CA CYS A 226 -17.56 -17.26 2.89
C CYS A 226 -18.59 -17.07 4.00
N ARG A 227 -19.24 -18.17 4.39
CA ARG A 227 -20.08 -18.22 5.58
C ARG A 227 -19.19 -18.48 6.79
N ILE A 228 -19.34 -17.66 7.81
CA ILE A 228 -18.56 -17.72 9.03
C ILE A 228 -19.48 -18.05 10.19
N ARG A 229 -19.11 -19.01 11.02
CA ARG A 229 -19.76 -19.27 12.30
C ARG A 229 -18.90 -18.75 13.44
N VAL A 230 -19.48 -17.94 14.31
CA VAL A 230 -18.80 -17.33 15.46
C VAL A 230 -19.59 -17.58 16.73
N ARG A 231 -18.89 -17.73 17.85
CA ARG A 231 -19.49 -17.76 19.18
C ARG A 231 -19.33 -16.40 19.83
N GLY A 232 -20.46 -15.78 20.20
CA GLY A 232 -20.49 -14.52 20.90
C GLY A 232 -20.14 -14.63 22.39
N PRO A 233 -20.00 -13.49 23.09
CA PRO A 233 -19.68 -13.44 24.52
C PRO A 233 -20.76 -14.09 25.40
N ASP A 234 -22.00 -14.18 24.91
CA ASP A 234 -23.14 -14.85 25.56
C ASP A 234 -23.14 -16.38 25.34
N GLY A 235 -22.11 -16.91 24.67
CA GLY A 235 -21.97 -18.32 24.32
C GLY A 235 -22.84 -18.77 23.15
N ARG A 236 -23.63 -17.87 22.54
CA ARG A 236 -24.48 -18.22 21.40
C ARG A 236 -23.68 -18.21 20.10
N GLU A 237 -24.01 -19.16 19.24
CA GLU A 237 -23.45 -19.25 17.89
C GLU A 237 -24.28 -18.41 16.92
N GLN A 238 -23.59 -17.66 16.08
CA GLN A 238 -24.17 -16.78 15.07
C GLN A 238 -23.44 -17.01 13.75
N GLU A 239 -24.16 -16.82 12.64
CA GLU A 239 -23.61 -16.94 11.29
C GLU A 239 -23.55 -15.57 10.62
N PHE A 240 -22.44 -15.32 9.94
CA PHE A 240 -22.19 -14.13 9.14
C PHE A 240 -21.68 -14.54 7.76
N VAL A 241 -21.76 -13.63 6.81
CA VAL A 241 -21.23 -13.84 5.47
C VAL A 241 -20.23 -12.74 5.18
N THR A 242 -19.05 -13.13 4.68
CA THR A 242 -18.04 -12.16 4.23
C THR A 242 -18.56 -11.34 3.05
N ASP A 243 -18.23 -10.05 3.05
CA ASP A 243 -18.52 -9.18 1.92
C ASP A 243 -17.58 -9.42 0.73
N ALA A 244 -17.67 -8.59 -0.31
CA ALA A 244 -16.81 -8.69 -1.50
C ALA A 244 -15.30 -8.54 -1.22
N ARG A 245 -14.90 -8.15 0.01
CA ARG A 245 -13.52 -8.01 0.47
C ARG A 245 -13.14 -9.00 1.55
N GLY A 246 -13.93 -10.06 1.73
CA GLY A 246 -13.65 -11.09 2.73
C GLY A 246 -13.89 -10.61 4.17
N GLU A 247 -14.53 -9.45 4.37
CA GLU A 247 -14.69 -8.87 5.71
C GLU A 247 -16.05 -9.22 6.32
N VAL A 248 -16.06 -9.38 7.65
CA VAL A 248 -17.27 -9.53 8.44
C VAL A 248 -17.32 -8.45 9.52
N PHE A 249 -18.42 -7.70 9.52
CA PHE A 249 -18.75 -6.72 10.54
C PHE A 249 -19.73 -7.34 11.51
N ILE A 250 -19.31 -7.50 12.76
CA ILE A 250 -20.18 -7.93 13.86
C ILE A 250 -20.49 -6.69 14.67
N PRO A 251 -21.76 -6.32 14.88
CA PRO A 251 -22.12 -5.25 15.79
C PRO A 251 -21.58 -5.56 17.19
N ARG A 252 -20.60 -4.77 17.66
CA ARG A 252 -20.02 -4.91 19.01
C ARG A 252 -20.60 -3.83 19.92
N ALA A 253 -20.97 -4.19 21.14
CA ALA A 253 -21.37 -3.23 22.17
C ALA A 253 -20.18 -2.72 23.01
N GLY A 254 -18.99 -3.30 22.84
CA GLY A 254 -17.77 -2.94 23.57
C GLY A 254 -16.61 -3.91 23.31
N ASN A 255 -15.84 -4.24 24.35
CA ASN A 255 -14.70 -5.18 24.30
C ASN A 255 -15.14 -6.64 24.35
N GLU A 256 -16.11 -6.99 23.51
CA GLU A 256 -16.67 -8.33 23.44
C GLU A 256 -15.74 -9.26 22.65
N VAL A 257 -15.47 -10.44 23.22
CA VAL A 257 -14.64 -11.47 22.57
C VAL A 257 -15.56 -12.39 21.78
N TYR A 258 -15.25 -12.54 20.50
CA TYR A 258 -15.91 -13.49 19.61
C TYR A 258 -14.93 -14.59 19.23
N THR A 259 -15.33 -15.86 19.37
CA THR A 259 -14.53 -17.00 18.92
C THR A 259 -14.97 -17.38 17.51
N LEU A 260 -14.04 -17.31 16.55
CA LEU A 260 -14.25 -17.89 15.23
C LEU A 260 -14.30 -19.41 15.34
N LEU A 261 -15.45 -20.02 15.01
CA LEU A 261 -15.63 -21.48 15.08
C LEU A 261 -15.36 -22.15 13.74
N GLU A 262 -15.78 -21.52 12.64
CA GLU A 262 -15.77 -22.15 11.32
C GLU A 262 -15.81 -21.11 10.20
N VAL A 263 -15.13 -21.40 9.09
CA VAL A 263 -15.20 -20.65 7.83
C VAL A 263 -15.53 -21.66 6.73
N LEU A 264 -16.67 -21.47 6.06
CA LEU A 264 -17.16 -22.30 4.97
C LEU A 264 -17.13 -21.48 3.68
N GLN A 265 -16.38 -21.93 2.68
CA GLN A 265 -16.39 -21.34 1.34
C GLN A 265 -17.65 -21.81 0.60
N ASP A 266 -18.47 -20.89 0.10
CA ASP A 266 -19.81 -21.24 -0.40
C ASP A 266 -19.74 -22.01 -1.74
N GLU A 267 -20.37 -23.20 -1.71
CA GLU A 267 -20.91 -24.11 -2.77
C GLU A 267 -20.84 -25.59 -2.33
N MET A 268 -20.10 -25.94 -1.26
CA MET A 268 -20.08 -27.31 -0.74
C MET A 268 -21.10 -27.54 0.41
N PRO A 269 -21.96 -28.59 0.34
CA PRO A 269 -22.78 -29.01 1.47
C PRO A 269 -21.91 -29.35 2.70
N LEU A 270 -22.43 -29.10 3.92
CA LEU A 270 -21.81 -29.45 5.22
C LEU A 270 -21.25 -30.88 5.30
N ALA A 271 -21.80 -31.81 4.52
CA ALA A 271 -21.35 -33.19 4.44
C ALA A 271 -20.04 -33.40 3.65
N GLY A 272 -19.47 -32.36 3.03
CA GLY A 272 -18.25 -32.41 2.23
C GLY A 272 -17.31 -31.21 2.42
N ALA A 273 -17.56 -30.34 3.41
CA ALA A 273 -16.70 -29.19 3.68
C ALA A 273 -15.35 -29.67 4.25
N LEU A 274 -14.28 -29.50 3.47
CA LEU A 274 -12.91 -29.60 3.96
C LEU A 274 -12.55 -28.29 4.66
N PRO A 275 -11.86 -28.31 5.81
CA PRO A 275 -11.21 -27.11 6.35
C PRO A 275 -10.28 -26.58 5.26
N GLY A 276 -10.59 -25.41 4.70
CA GLY A 276 -9.69 -24.75 3.75
C GLY A 276 -8.43 -24.25 4.45
N ASP A 277 -7.36 -24.04 3.69
CA ASP A 277 -6.18 -23.31 4.16
C ASP A 277 -6.51 -21.81 4.22
N TRP A 278 -6.83 -21.31 5.40
CA TRP A 278 -7.10 -19.87 5.62
C TRP A 278 -6.30 -19.35 6.80
N THR A 279 -5.92 -18.08 6.71
CA THR A 279 -5.23 -17.37 7.79
C THR A 279 -6.11 -16.26 8.33
N VAL A 280 -6.01 -16.01 9.65
CA VAL A 280 -6.68 -14.88 10.31
C VAL A 280 -5.64 -13.81 10.58
N GLU A 281 -5.82 -12.66 9.94
CA GLU A 281 -5.07 -11.46 10.30
C GLU A 281 -5.69 -10.88 11.58
N SER A 282 -4.94 -10.89 12.69
CA SER A 282 -5.34 -10.18 13.91
C SER A 282 -5.25 -8.68 13.65
N MET A 283 -6.40 -8.00 13.69
CA MET A 283 -6.43 -6.55 13.69
C MET A 283 -5.76 -6.04 14.97
N PRO A 284 -4.85 -5.06 14.89
CA PRO A 284 -4.22 -4.53 16.10
C PRO A 284 -5.28 -3.92 17.02
N ASP A 285 -5.43 -4.51 18.20
CA ASP A 285 -6.11 -3.84 19.30
C ASP A 285 -5.22 -2.67 19.76
N LEU A 286 -5.82 -1.49 19.91
CA LEU A 286 -5.14 -0.35 20.51
C LEU A 286 -4.88 -0.63 22.01
N PRO A 287 -3.72 -0.21 22.56
CA PRO A 287 -3.54 -0.09 24.00
C PRO A 287 -4.47 0.97 24.62
#